data_AF-A0A914HLN3-F1
#
_entry.id   AF-A0A914HLN3-F1
#
_cell.length_a   1.000
_cell.length_b   1.000
_cell.length_c   1.000
_cell.angle_alpha   90.00
_cell.angle_beta   90.00
_cell.angle_gamma   90.00
#
_symmetry.space_group_name_H-M   'P 1'
#
loop_
_entity.id
_entity.type
_entity.pdbx_description
1 polymer ?
#
loop_
_entity_poly.entity_id
_entity_poly.type
_entity_poly.pdbx_seq_one_letter_code
_entity_poly.pdbx_strand_id
1 'polypeptide(L)'
;MPKATILNLIKEIMKPLEELHKVAIHLDFKPANLLIFYKKKQQKFGIFSAKKTEPNFKLIGLDGAFFFKGRRIGKICDEEIENHRFSVSARYAAPEYLNNEISPKSDIWSAGLVIYEMLLVNYSNAKLTLFSRPLENINNIKESVDKIAELYRGFAITNKTGGTGSSNLVGIMRDSAELHEIGSQSWWLRYGEVIHNILNVQLNAPEIAFLLTNMLNNEPTKRLSAHEILEFLDGHCVPKMKNAKEIPLFGTTNVSFLISSLNAEIKWFKMHYEYEDLYPKLTGIRSMLPKVKDGQKMLLKMLAKRKQICGQ
;
A
#
# COMPACT_ATOMS: atom_id res chain seq x y z
N MET A 1 4.37 15.65 8.52
CA MET A 1 5.52 15.10 9.28
C MET A 1 6.77 15.05 8.41
N PRO A 2 7.97 15.30 8.96
CA PRO A 2 9.23 15.12 8.24
C PRO A 2 9.41 13.66 7.77
N LYS A 3 10.08 13.46 6.62
CA LYS A 3 10.35 12.11 6.05
C LYS A 3 11.00 11.17 7.06
N ALA A 4 11.99 11.65 7.82
CA ALA A 4 12.69 10.86 8.84
C ALA A 4 11.74 10.37 9.95
N THR A 5 10.76 11.18 10.35
CA THR A 5 9.75 10.80 11.34
C THR A 5 8.86 9.69 10.81
N ILE A 6 8.42 9.77 9.55
CA ILE A 6 7.60 8.76 8.90
C ILE A 6 8.37 7.43 8.80
N LEU A 7 9.64 7.47 8.39
CA LEU A 7 10.47 6.26 8.31
C LEU A 7 10.64 5.59 9.68
N ASN A 8 10.92 6.37 10.73
CA ASN A 8 11.02 5.82 12.09
C ASN A 8 9.70 5.23 12.57
N LEU A 9 8.58 5.87 12.23
CA LEU A 9 7.25 5.38 12.57
C LEU A 9 6.96 4.03 11.90
N ILE A 10 7.28 3.90 10.61
CA ILE A 10 7.15 2.63 9.88
C ILE A 10 8.04 1.55 10.54
N LYS A 11 9.28 1.88 10.91
CA LYS A 11 10.16 0.92 11.62
C LYS A 11 9.51 0.43 12.91
N GLU A 12 8.96 1.32 13.73
CA GLU A 12 8.29 0.92 14.97
C GLU A 12 7.03 0.07 14.72
N ILE A 13 6.27 0.33 13.65
CA ILE A 13 5.11 -0.48 13.25
C ILE A 13 5.53 -1.90 12.83
N MET A 14 6.69 -2.05 12.16
CA MET A 14 7.15 -3.34 11.65
C MET A 14 7.80 -4.23 12.71
N LYS A 15 8.41 -3.66 13.75
CA LYS A 15 9.09 -4.43 14.82
C LYS A 15 8.20 -5.48 15.51
N PRO A 16 6.95 -5.18 15.93
CA PRO A 16 6.07 -6.20 16.50
C PRO A 16 5.78 -7.36 15.55
N LEU A 17 5.67 -7.11 14.24
CA LEU A 17 5.47 -8.16 13.24
C LEU A 17 6.72 -9.00 13.07
N GLU A 18 7.91 -8.40 13.04
CA GLU A 18 9.18 -9.14 12.98
C GLU A 18 9.31 -10.14 14.14
N GLU A 19 8.98 -9.72 15.36
CA GLU A 19 9.02 -10.60 16.52
C GLU A 19 7.91 -11.67 16.48
N LEU A 20 6.67 -11.27 16.15
CA LEU A 20 5.54 -12.20 16.08
C LEU A 20 5.75 -13.27 15.02
N HIS A 21 6.27 -12.91 13.85
CA HIS A 21 6.48 -13.81 12.69
C HIS A 21 7.53 -14.90 12.93
N LYS A 22 8.21 -14.90 14.08
CA LYS A 22 9.04 -16.02 14.53
C LYS A 22 8.21 -17.19 15.06
N VAL A 23 6.98 -16.92 15.54
CA VAL A 23 6.15 -17.90 16.26
C VAL A 23 4.70 -17.99 15.78
N ALA A 24 4.16 -16.94 15.16
CA ALA A 24 2.77 -16.87 14.74
C ALA A 24 2.53 -15.88 13.58
N ILE A 25 1.30 -15.89 13.04
CA ILE A 25 0.75 -14.91 12.10
C ILE A 25 -0.40 -14.19 12.80
N HIS A 26 -0.50 -12.87 12.69
CA HIS A 26 -1.53 -12.08 13.39
C HIS A 26 -2.91 -12.21 12.75
N LEU A 27 -2.98 -12.14 11.42
CA LEU A 27 -4.17 -12.25 10.58
C LEU A 27 -5.23 -11.14 10.70
N ASP A 28 -5.21 -10.33 11.75
CA ASP A 28 -6.06 -9.13 11.88
C ASP A 28 -5.25 -7.84 12.12
N PHE A 29 -4.14 -7.64 11.40
CA PHE A 29 -3.28 -6.46 11.58
C PHE A 29 -3.98 -5.20 11.05
N LYS A 30 -4.29 -4.26 11.95
CA LYS A 30 -5.05 -3.03 11.64
C LYS A 30 -4.77 -1.93 12.66
N PRO A 31 -5.17 -0.66 12.42
CA PRO A 31 -4.85 0.45 13.33
C PRO A 31 -5.38 0.24 14.75
N ALA A 32 -6.58 -0.35 14.90
CA ALA A 32 -7.18 -0.63 16.21
C ALA A 32 -6.37 -1.64 17.06
N ASN A 33 -5.52 -2.44 16.43
CA ASN A 33 -4.69 -3.46 17.07
C ASN A 33 -3.25 -2.97 17.33
N LEU A 34 -2.96 -1.70 17.07
CA LEU A 34 -1.66 -1.07 17.30
C LEU A 34 -1.75 -0.07 18.46
N LEU A 35 -1.24 -0.47 19.62
CA LEU A 35 -1.12 0.42 20.77
C LEU A 35 0.15 1.25 20.70
N ILE A 36 0.02 2.55 20.94
CA ILE A 36 1.13 3.51 20.95
C ILE A 36 1.47 3.87 22.39
N PHE A 37 2.73 3.68 22.76
CA PHE A 37 3.29 4.11 24.04
C PHE A 37 4.41 5.11 23.81
N TYR A 38 4.55 6.10 24.69
CA TYR A 38 5.61 7.09 24.59
C TYR A 38 6.71 6.77 25.61
N LYS A 39 7.86 6.29 25.13
CA LYS A 39 9.01 6.04 26.00
C LYS A 39 9.77 7.34 26.20
N LYS A 40 10.00 7.71 27.46
CA LYS A 40 10.91 8.81 27.81
C LYS A 40 12.34 8.31 27.63
N LYS A 41 13.09 8.93 26.72
CA LYS A 41 14.52 8.68 26.49
C LYS A 41 15.30 9.89 26.97
N GLN A 42 16.22 9.67 27.90
CA GLN A 42 17.21 10.69 28.24
C GLN A 42 18.30 10.65 27.18
N GLN A 43 18.49 11.75 26.48
CA GLN A 43 19.60 11.94 25.56
C GLN A 43 20.61 12.87 26.24
N LYS A 44 21.79 12.35 26.61
CA LYS A 44 22.89 13.14 27.14
C LYS A 44 23.67 13.76 25.99
N PHE A 45 23.82 15.08 26.01
CA PHE A 45 24.69 15.86 25.13
C PHE A 45 25.70 16.61 26.02
N GLY A 46 26.82 15.94 26.33
CA GLY A 46 27.78 16.47 27.30
C GLY A 46 27.15 16.63 28.70
N ILE A 47 27.14 17.86 29.22
CA ILE A 47 26.59 18.22 30.53
C ILE A 47 25.05 18.37 30.49
N PHE A 48 24.47 18.51 29.29
CA PHE A 48 23.03 18.72 29.13
C PHE A 48 22.29 17.41 28.89
N SER A 49 21.12 17.24 29.52
CA SER A 49 20.22 16.13 29.20
C SER A 49 18.92 16.66 28.62
N ALA A 50 18.56 16.20 27.43
CA ALA A 50 17.24 16.43 26.85
C ALA A 50 16.36 15.20 27.09
N LYS A 51 15.12 15.42 27.55
CA LYS A 51 14.09 14.37 27.61
C LYS A 51 13.36 14.36 26.28
N LYS A 52 13.55 13.32 25.49
CA LYS A 52 12.80 13.09 24.25
C LYS A 52 11.83 11.96 24.45
N THR A 53 10.58 12.14 24.03
CA THR A 53 9.60 11.05 23.97
C THR A 53 9.61 10.46 22.57
N GLU A 54 9.76 9.15 22.47
CA GLU A 54 9.71 8.42 21.19
C GLU A 54 8.52 7.45 21.24
N PRO A 55 7.70 7.38 20.17
CA PRO A 55 6.61 6.43 20.10
C PRO A 55 7.17 5.01 19.98
N ASN A 56 6.49 4.06 20.61
CA ASN A 56 6.78 2.64 20.55
C ASN A 56 5.46 1.89 20.38
N PHE A 57 5.44 0.93 19.47
CA PHE A 57 4.22 0.22 19.09
C PHE A 57 4.19 -1.17 19.73
N LYS A 58 3.00 -1.55 20.19
CA LYS A 58 2.70 -2.93 20.58
C LYS A 58 1.49 -3.43 19.82
N LEU A 59 1.59 -4.68 19.37
CA LEU A 59 0.51 -5.38 18.67
C LEU A 59 -0.35 -6.13 19.69
N ILE A 60 -1.66 -5.94 19.59
CA ILE A 60 -2.69 -6.61 20.42
C ILE A 60 -3.72 -7.30 19.53
N GLY A 61 -4.68 -8.05 20.09
CA GLY A 61 -5.76 -8.67 19.32
C GLY A 61 -5.34 -10.01 18.68
N LEU A 62 -4.72 -10.88 19.48
CA LEU A 62 -4.18 -12.18 19.05
C LEU A 62 -5.21 -13.31 19.05
N ASP A 63 -6.49 -13.03 19.32
CA ASP A 63 -7.54 -14.07 19.44
C ASP A 63 -7.79 -14.82 18.13
N GLY A 64 -7.40 -14.25 16.99
CA GLY A 64 -7.43 -14.88 15.66
C GLY A 64 -6.06 -15.26 15.10
N ALA A 65 -5.00 -15.19 15.91
CA ALA A 65 -3.64 -15.45 15.45
C ALA A 65 -3.39 -16.94 15.20
N PHE A 66 -2.59 -17.24 14.16
CA PHE A 66 -2.21 -18.60 13.81
C PHE A 66 -0.80 -18.91 14.31
N PHE A 67 -0.67 -19.84 15.27
CA PHE A 67 0.62 -20.26 15.82
C PHE A 67 1.25 -21.39 15.00
N PHE A 68 2.57 -21.32 14.75
CA PHE A 68 3.25 -22.34 13.94
C PHE A 68 3.36 -23.71 14.61
N LYS A 69 3.19 -23.84 15.93
CA LYS A 69 3.24 -25.12 16.69
C LYS A 69 4.41 -26.04 16.28
N GLY A 70 5.62 -25.50 16.13
CA GLY A 70 6.83 -26.25 15.75
C GLY A 70 7.00 -26.50 14.24
N ARG A 71 6.15 -25.93 13.39
CA ARG A 71 6.26 -26.02 11.93
C ARG A 71 7.26 -25.03 11.35
N ARG A 72 7.72 -25.34 10.14
CA ARG A 72 8.50 -24.41 9.32
C ARG A 72 7.60 -23.23 8.90
N ILE A 73 8.14 -22.03 8.99
CA ILE A 73 7.50 -20.79 8.55
C ILE A 73 7.25 -20.90 7.04
N GLY A 74 5.98 -20.82 6.63
CA GLY A 74 5.61 -21.04 5.23
C GLY A 74 4.12 -20.81 4.95
N LYS A 75 3.72 -21.13 3.72
CA LYS A 75 2.33 -21.11 3.25
C LYS A 75 1.57 -22.28 3.89
N ILE A 76 0.37 -21.99 4.41
CA ILE A 76 -0.53 -22.99 5.01
C ILE A 76 -1.78 -23.06 4.11
N CYS A 77 -2.22 -24.28 3.73
CA CYS A 77 -3.39 -24.52 2.88
C CYS A 77 -4.41 -25.47 3.54
N ASP A 78 -5.69 -25.15 3.30
CA ASP A 78 -6.93 -25.95 3.29
C ASP A 78 -7.39 -26.68 4.58
N GLU A 79 -6.86 -27.83 5.00
CA GLU A 79 -7.56 -28.65 6.03
C GLU A 79 -7.65 -28.01 7.44
N GLU A 80 -6.70 -27.16 7.82
CA GLU A 80 -6.71 -26.50 9.14
C GLU A 80 -7.31 -25.10 9.11
N ILE A 81 -7.34 -24.50 7.92
CA ILE A 81 -7.95 -23.20 7.66
C ILE A 81 -9.46 -23.32 7.69
N GLU A 82 -10.02 -24.39 7.12
CA GLU A 82 -11.47 -24.64 7.14
C GLU A 82 -12.06 -24.71 8.56
N ASN A 83 -11.25 -25.11 9.55
CA ASN A 83 -11.64 -25.16 10.95
C ASN A 83 -11.30 -23.87 11.74
N HIS A 84 -10.49 -22.96 11.17
CA HIS A 84 -10.17 -21.68 11.77
C HIS A 84 -11.08 -20.58 11.21
N ARG A 85 -12.02 -20.09 12.02
CA ARG A 85 -12.76 -18.86 11.69
C ARG A 85 -11.84 -17.65 11.82
N PHE A 86 -11.20 -17.26 10.73
CA PHE A 86 -10.42 -16.02 10.71
C PHE A 86 -11.36 -14.82 10.77
N SER A 87 -11.32 -14.09 11.89
CA SER A 87 -12.01 -12.81 12.04
C SER A 87 -11.15 -11.70 11.42
N VAL A 88 -10.93 -11.76 10.10
CA VAL A 88 -10.13 -10.77 9.37
C VAL A 88 -10.94 -9.52 9.09
N SER A 89 -10.37 -8.36 9.36
CA SER A 89 -10.96 -7.10 8.91
C SER A 89 -10.84 -6.97 7.38
N ALA A 90 -11.97 -7.13 6.66
CA ALA A 90 -12.03 -7.22 5.20
C ALA A 90 -11.23 -6.14 4.44
N ARG A 91 -11.20 -4.91 4.93
CA ARG A 91 -10.40 -3.80 4.38
C ARG A 91 -8.92 -4.15 4.23
N TYR A 92 -8.34 -4.71 5.29
CA TYR A 92 -6.90 -4.99 5.39
C TYR A 92 -6.54 -6.39 4.89
N ALA A 93 -7.54 -7.23 4.58
CA ALA A 93 -7.33 -8.59 4.12
C ALA A 93 -6.46 -8.64 2.85
N ALA A 94 -5.42 -9.47 2.89
CA ALA A 94 -4.60 -9.79 1.75
C ALA A 94 -5.37 -10.58 0.66
N PRO A 95 -5.02 -10.45 -0.63
CA PRO A 95 -5.73 -11.11 -1.72
C PRO A 95 -5.73 -12.64 -1.61
N GLU A 96 -4.66 -13.24 -1.07
CA GLU A 96 -4.53 -14.69 -0.94
C GLU A 96 -5.53 -15.32 0.05
N TYR A 97 -6.18 -14.52 0.93
CA TYR A 97 -7.27 -15.01 1.76
C TYR A 97 -8.45 -15.55 0.92
N LEU A 98 -8.65 -15.03 -0.30
CA LEU A 98 -9.71 -15.51 -1.21
C LEU A 98 -9.46 -16.95 -1.69
N ASN A 99 -8.22 -17.42 -1.58
CA ASN A 99 -7.80 -18.76 -1.93
C ASN A 99 -7.60 -19.64 -0.69
N ASN A 100 -8.07 -19.23 0.49
CA ASN A 100 -7.81 -19.91 1.76
C ASN A 100 -6.31 -20.10 2.02
N GLU A 101 -5.48 -19.12 1.67
CA GLU A 101 -4.04 -19.16 1.91
C GLU A 101 -3.66 -18.10 2.93
N ILE A 102 -2.87 -18.50 3.93
CA ILE A 102 -2.29 -17.57 4.90
C ILE A 102 -0.79 -17.74 5.02
N SER A 103 -0.10 -16.65 5.33
CA SER A 103 1.31 -16.64 5.67
C SER A 103 1.66 -15.36 6.45
N PRO A 104 2.87 -15.24 7.01
CA PRO A 104 3.36 -13.95 7.52
C PRO A 104 3.21 -12.79 6.54
N LYS A 105 3.24 -13.08 5.22
CA LYS A 105 3.11 -12.08 4.16
C LYS A 105 1.69 -11.48 4.07
N SER A 106 0.69 -12.12 4.67
CA SER A 106 -0.67 -11.60 4.77
C SER A 106 -0.74 -10.43 5.79
N ASP A 107 0.03 -10.51 6.87
CA ASP A 107 0.21 -9.38 7.79
C ASP A 107 1.00 -8.24 7.14
N ILE A 108 1.98 -8.55 6.29
CA ILE A 108 2.76 -7.54 5.55
C ILE A 108 1.86 -6.73 4.62
N TRP A 109 0.93 -7.39 3.92
CA TRP A 109 -0.07 -6.69 3.11
C TRP A 109 -0.91 -5.74 3.97
N SER A 110 -1.44 -6.27 5.09
CA SER A 110 -2.26 -5.51 6.02
C SER A 110 -1.52 -4.28 6.57
N ALA A 111 -0.24 -4.45 6.93
CA ALA A 111 0.64 -3.37 7.35
C ALA A 111 0.89 -2.34 6.25
N GLY A 112 0.99 -2.76 4.98
CA GLY A 112 1.10 -1.85 3.84
C GLY A 112 -0.11 -0.92 3.73
N LEU A 113 -1.33 -1.44 3.94
CA LEU A 113 -2.55 -0.64 3.94
C LEU A 113 -2.63 0.30 5.15
N VAL A 114 -2.21 -0.14 6.34
CA VAL A 114 -2.11 0.71 7.54
C VAL A 114 -1.13 1.87 7.32
N ILE A 115 0.03 1.60 6.70
CA ILE A 115 1.00 2.64 6.37
C ILE A 115 0.40 3.60 5.34
N TYR A 116 -0.29 3.11 4.31
CA TYR A 116 -1.00 3.98 3.36
C TYR A 116 -1.99 4.90 4.06
N GLU A 117 -2.84 4.37 4.92
CA GLU A 117 -3.82 5.14 5.71
C GLU A 117 -3.16 6.29 6.48
N MET A 118 -2.04 6.01 7.14
CA MET A 118 -1.23 7.01 7.83
C MET A 118 -0.65 8.08 6.88
N LEU A 119 -0.17 7.68 5.70
CA LEU A 119 0.37 8.61 4.71
C LEU A 119 -0.73 9.47 4.09
N LEU A 120 -1.93 8.93 3.87
CA LEU A 120 -3.08 9.70 3.41
C LEU A 120 -3.45 10.79 4.41
N VAL A 121 -3.48 10.46 5.71
CA VAL A 121 -3.69 11.48 6.75
C VAL A 121 -2.60 12.55 6.70
N ASN A 122 -1.33 12.14 6.53
CA ASN A 122 -0.20 13.06 6.54
C ASN A 122 -0.08 13.94 5.28
N TYR A 123 -0.49 13.43 4.12
CA TYR A 123 -0.31 14.08 2.81
C TYR A 123 -1.60 14.53 2.13
N SER A 124 -2.77 14.21 2.69
CA SER A 124 -4.00 14.86 2.26
C SER A 124 -3.76 16.37 2.37
N ASN A 125 -3.94 17.08 1.24
CA ASN A 125 -3.81 18.53 1.13
C ASN A 125 -4.96 19.23 1.87
N ALA A 126 -5.21 18.83 3.11
CA ALA A 126 -6.04 19.62 3.95
C ALA A 126 -5.25 20.89 4.28
N LYS A 127 -5.55 21.95 3.51
CA LYS A 127 -6.24 23.07 4.15
C LYS A 127 -7.34 22.47 5.03
N LEU A 128 -6.93 21.99 6.21
CA LEU A 128 -7.77 21.65 7.34
C LEU A 128 -8.37 22.99 7.74
N THR A 129 -9.40 23.43 7.01
CA THR A 129 -10.37 24.31 7.61
C THR A 129 -10.84 23.58 8.84
N LEU A 130 -10.55 24.15 10.01
CA LEU A 130 -11.08 23.83 11.34
C LEU A 130 -12.63 23.79 11.40
N PHE A 131 -13.30 23.73 10.25
CA PHE A 131 -14.73 23.90 10.04
C PHE A 131 -15.39 22.72 9.29
N SER A 132 -14.63 21.75 8.78
CA SER A 132 -15.20 20.51 8.20
C SER A 132 -15.21 19.40 9.25
N ARG A 133 -16.38 18.78 9.48
CA ARG A 133 -16.62 17.85 10.59
C ARG A 133 -15.62 16.66 10.59
N PRO A 134 -15.01 16.31 11.74
CA PRO A 134 -14.01 15.23 11.83
C PRO A 134 -14.44 13.85 11.31
N LEU A 135 -15.74 13.52 11.36
CA LEU A 135 -16.26 12.20 10.96
C LEU A 135 -16.28 11.96 9.44
N GLU A 136 -16.60 12.99 8.64
CA GLU A 136 -16.65 12.87 7.17
C GLU A 136 -15.25 12.60 6.61
N ASN A 137 -14.23 13.24 7.19
CA ASN A 137 -12.83 13.04 6.81
C ASN A 137 -12.32 11.62 7.09
N ILE A 138 -12.74 11.00 8.19
CA ILE A 138 -12.34 9.63 8.54
C ILE A 138 -12.96 8.61 7.58
N ASN A 139 -14.23 8.82 7.21
CA ASN A 139 -14.91 7.94 6.25
C ASN A 139 -14.25 8.03 4.86
N ASN A 140 -13.87 9.23 4.42
CA ASN A 140 -13.16 9.43 3.15
C ASN A 140 -11.79 8.73 3.13
N ILE A 141 -11.06 8.74 4.26
CA ILE A 141 -9.78 8.01 4.36
C ILE A 141 -10.00 6.50 4.27
N LYS A 142 -10.98 5.95 5.00
CA LYS A 142 -11.29 4.52 4.96
C LYS A 142 -11.69 4.07 3.56
N GLU A 143 -12.56 4.82 2.89
CA GLU A 143 -12.95 4.56 1.49
C GLU A 143 -11.75 4.64 0.54
N SER A 144 -10.86 5.61 0.76
CA SER A 144 -9.61 5.71 0.00
C SER A 144 -8.72 4.49 0.17
N VAL A 145 -8.59 3.97 1.40
CA VAL A 145 -7.83 2.73 1.67
C VAL A 145 -8.48 1.53 0.98
N ASP A 146 -9.81 1.41 1.02
CA ASP A 146 -10.54 0.34 0.33
C ASP A 146 -10.25 0.36 -1.18
N LYS A 147 -10.38 1.52 -1.82
CA LYS A 147 -10.08 1.72 -3.25
C LYS A 147 -8.59 1.52 -3.60
N ILE A 148 -7.66 1.90 -2.71
CA ILE A 148 -6.23 1.61 -2.89
C ILE A 148 -6.01 0.10 -2.87
N ALA A 149 -6.60 -0.60 -1.90
CA ALA A 149 -6.50 -2.06 -1.83
C ALA A 149 -7.05 -2.71 -3.11
N GLU A 150 -8.19 -2.24 -3.63
CA GLU A 150 -8.74 -2.71 -4.92
C GLU A 150 -7.77 -2.52 -6.09
N LEU A 151 -7.14 -1.33 -6.20
CA LEU A 151 -6.15 -1.04 -7.24
C LEU A 151 -4.93 -1.97 -7.17
N TYR A 152 -4.42 -2.27 -5.97
CA TYR A 152 -3.30 -3.19 -5.79
C TYR A 152 -3.67 -4.66 -6.04
N ARG A 153 -4.92 -5.05 -5.74
CA ARG A 153 -5.46 -6.39 -6.05
C ARG A 153 -5.77 -6.58 -7.55
N GLY A 154 -5.89 -5.49 -8.32
CA GLY A 154 -6.25 -5.54 -9.73
C GLY A 154 -7.74 -5.80 -9.99
N PHE A 155 -8.62 -5.43 -9.05
CA PHE A 155 -10.09 -5.61 -9.08
C PHE A 155 -10.62 -7.05 -9.03
N ALA A 156 -9.90 -7.98 -8.39
CA ALA A 156 -10.31 -9.38 -8.27
C ALA A 156 -11.53 -9.66 -7.34
N ILE A 157 -12.25 -8.63 -6.86
CA ILE A 157 -13.41 -8.82 -5.96
C ILE A 157 -14.61 -8.10 -6.56
N THR A 158 -15.21 -8.72 -7.58
CA THR A 158 -16.65 -8.98 -7.76
C THR A 158 -16.91 -9.26 -9.24
N ASN A 159 -16.82 -10.52 -9.63
CA ASN A 159 -17.77 -11.17 -10.54
C ASN A 159 -17.40 -12.66 -10.62
N LYS A 160 -17.66 -13.39 -9.52
CA LYS A 160 -17.93 -14.83 -9.60
C LYS A 160 -19.36 -15.00 -10.13
N THR A 161 -19.59 -14.59 -11.37
CA THR A 161 -20.73 -15.03 -12.19
C THR A 161 -20.25 -15.11 -13.63
N GLY A 162 -19.73 -16.28 -14.01
CA GLY A 162 -19.59 -16.69 -15.40
C GLY A 162 -18.17 -16.69 -15.97
N GLY A 163 -17.65 -17.90 -16.23
CA GLY A 163 -16.84 -18.18 -17.41
C GLY A 163 -15.39 -17.66 -17.45
N THR A 164 -14.46 -18.52 -17.04
CA THR A 164 -13.10 -18.66 -17.62
C THR A 164 -12.40 -17.39 -18.11
N GLY A 165 -11.73 -16.70 -17.19
CA GLY A 165 -10.73 -15.69 -17.52
C GLY A 165 -10.58 -14.68 -16.41
N SER A 166 -9.58 -14.87 -15.54
CA SER A 166 -9.15 -13.84 -14.59
C SER A 166 -8.49 -12.69 -15.37
N SER A 167 -9.27 -11.85 -16.04
CA SER A 167 -8.79 -10.60 -16.60
C SER A 167 -8.58 -9.62 -15.45
N ASN A 168 -7.36 -9.57 -14.91
CA ASN A 168 -6.92 -8.43 -14.12
C ASN A 168 -7.17 -7.17 -14.94
N LEU A 169 -7.62 -6.06 -14.32
CA LEU A 169 -7.93 -4.83 -15.07
C LEU A 169 -6.74 -4.31 -15.89
N VAL A 170 -5.50 -4.66 -15.57
CA VAL A 170 -4.34 -4.34 -16.43
C VAL A 170 -4.40 -5.06 -17.79
N GLY A 171 -5.05 -6.23 -17.87
CA GLY A 171 -5.45 -6.88 -19.11
C GLY A 171 -6.60 -6.14 -19.81
N ILE A 172 -7.67 -5.80 -19.07
CA ILE A 172 -8.84 -5.06 -19.60
C ILE A 172 -8.44 -3.66 -20.12
N MET A 173 -7.50 -2.99 -19.45
CA MET A 173 -6.94 -1.70 -19.86
C MET A 173 -6.00 -1.82 -21.07
N ARG A 174 -5.45 -3.01 -21.35
CA ARG A 174 -4.65 -3.27 -22.56
C ARG A 174 -5.55 -3.42 -23.77
N ASP A 175 -6.72 -4.02 -23.58
CA ASP A 175 -7.72 -4.26 -24.61
C ASP A 175 -8.80 -3.18 -24.57
N SER A 176 -8.37 -1.93 -24.80
CA SER A 176 -9.14 -0.68 -24.71
C SER A 176 -10.50 -0.63 -25.43
N ALA A 177 -10.86 -1.66 -26.19
CA ALA A 177 -12.18 -1.83 -26.81
C ALA A 177 -13.26 -2.32 -25.83
N GLU A 178 -12.92 -3.10 -24.80
CA GLU A 178 -13.89 -3.64 -23.83
C GLU A 178 -14.38 -2.61 -22.80
N LEU A 179 -13.68 -1.46 -22.67
CA LEU A 179 -14.09 -0.34 -21.83
C LEU A 179 -15.39 0.33 -22.32
N HIS A 180 -15.86 0.04 -23.54
CA HIS A 180 -17.11 0.57 -24.08
C HIS A 180 -18.37 -0.09 -23.49
N GLU A 181 -18.28 -1.31 -22.92
CA GLU A 181 -19.45 -2.05 -22.42
C GLU A 181 -19.65 -1.98 -20.90
N ILE A 182 -18.68 -1.44 -20.14
CA ILE A 182 -18.89 -1.15 -18.71
C ILE A 182 -19.72 0.13 -18.60
N GLY A 183 -21.04 -0.04 -18.69
CA GLY A 183 -21.99 1.04 -18.48
C GLY A 183 -21.77 1.78 -17.15
N SER A 184 -21.86 3.11 -17.23
CA SER A 184 -22.35 4.07 -16.22
C SER A 184 -21.42 4.94 -15.38
N GLN A 185 -20.11 4.71 -15.20
CA GLN A 185 -19.18 5.75 -14.68
C GLN A 185 -17.74 5.46 -15.12
N SER A 186 -17.05 6.42 -15.75
CA SER A 186 -15.61 6.32 -16.01
C SER A 186 -14.89 5.88 -14.75
N TRP A 187 -14.04 4.85 -14.81
CA TRP A 187 -13.29 4.37 -13.63
C TRP A 187 -12.44 5.49 -13.00
N TRP A 188 -12.10 6.55 -13.74
CA TRP A 188 -11.48 7.75 -13.20
C TRP A 188 -12.39 8.53 -12.24
N LEU A 189 -13.72 8.46 -12.37
CA LEU A 189 -14.65 8.96 -11.36
C LEU A 189 -14.47 8.21 -10.04
N ARG A 190 -14.31 6.89 -10.11
CA ARG A 190 -14.16 6.03 -8.93
C ARG A 190 -12.76 6.15 -8.30
N TYR A 191 -11.70 6.14 -9.11
CA TYR A 191 -10.32 5.99 -8.64
C TYR A 191 -9.43 7.23 -8.82
N GLY A 192 -9.88 8.27 -9.53
CA GLY A 192 -9.04 9.44 -9.83
C GLY A 192 -8.47 10.10 -8.58
N GLU A 193 -9.28 10.22 -7.52
CA GLU A 193 -8.83 10.78 -6.24
C GLU A 193 -7.74 9.92 -5.57
N VAL A 194 -7.93 8.60 -5.51
CA VAL A 194 -6.94 7.70 -4.88
C VAL A 194 -5.68 7.57 -5.73
N ILE A 195 -5.78 7.66 -7.05
CA ILE A 195 -4.61 7.75 -7.94
C ILE A 195 -3.84 9.04 -7.65
N HIS A 196 -4.53 10.17 -7.54
CA HIS A 196 -3.90 11.43 -7.14
C HIS A 196 -3.16 11.27 -5.78
N ASN A 197 -3.79 10.61 -4.81
CA ASN A 197 -3.17 10.35 -3.51
C ASN A 197 -1.92 9.44 -3.61
N ILE A 198 -1.96 8.38 -4.41
CA ILE A 198 -0.81 7.51 -4.69
C ILE A 198 0.33 8.32 -5.33
N LEU A 199 0.03 9.16 -6.32
CA LEU A 199 1.03 10.02 -6.95
C LEU A 199 1.60 11.05 -5.96
N ASN A 200 0.78 11.56 -5.04
CA ASN A 200 1.24 12.48 -4.00
C ASN A 200 2.22 11.78 -3.02
N VAL A 201 1.93 10.54 -2.63
CA VAL A 201 2.86 9.71 -1.84
C VAL A 201 4.16 9.46 -2.61
N GLN A 202 4.08 9.15 -3.90
CA GLN A 202 5.27 8.96 -4.76
C GLN A 202 6.14 10.23 -4.84
N LEU A 203 5.53 11.43 -4.94
CA LEU A 203 6.27 12.68 -4.99
C LEU A 203 6.92 13.04 -3.65
N ASN A 204 6.22 12.84 -2.53
CA ASN A 204 6.68 13.28 -1.22
C ASN A 204 7.54 12.25 -0.48
N ALA A 205 7.40 10.97 -0.81
CA ALA A 205 8.09 9.87 -0.16
C ALA A 205 8.35 8.69 -1.11
N PRO A 206 9.14 8.88 -2.19
CA PRO A 206 9.32 7.88 -3.25
C PRO A 206 9.87 6.53 -2.74
N GLU A 207 10.78 6.55 -1.76
CA GLU A 207 11.31 5.31 -1.14
C GLU A 207 10.24 4.51 -0.40
N ILE A 208 9.33 5.20 0.31
CA ILE A 208 8.21 4.56 1.02
C ILE A 208 7.17 4.09 0.00
N ALA A 209 6.89 4.87 -1.04
CA ALA A 209 6.00 4.46 -2.11
C ALA A 209 6.50 3.19 -2.81
N PHE A 210 7.81 3.10 -3.08
CA PHE A 210 8.45 1.89 -3.60
C PHE A 210 8.30 0.70 -2.64
N LEU A 211 8.56 0.90 -1.34
CA LEU A 211 8.33 -0.15 -0.35
C LEU A 211 6.87 -0.64 -0.34
N LEU A 212 5.91 0.28 -0.39
CA LEU A 212 4.49 -0.06 -0.42
C LEU A 212 4.11 -0.89 -1.66
N THR A 213 4.74 -0.63 -2.82
CA THR A 213 4.52 -1.46 -4.02
C THR A 213 5.01 -2.90 -3.85
N ASN A 214 6.01 -3.12 -2.99
CA ASN A 214 6.43 -4.46 -2.62
C ASN A 214 5.50 -5.09 -1.57
N MET A 215 5.16 -4.35 -0.50
CA MET A 215 4.29 -4.84 0.57
C MET A 215 2.89 -5.21 0.06
N LEU A 216 2.39 -4.48 -0.93
CA LEU A 216 1.09 -4.70 -1.57
C LEU A 216 1.20 -5.46 -2.91
N ASN A 217 2.23 -6.30 -3.07
CA ASN A 217 2.29 -7.19 -4.23
C ASN A 217 1.19 -8.24 -4.16
N ASN A 218 0.49 -8.51 -5.26
CA ASN A 218 -0.58 -9.52 -5.26
C ASN A 218 -0.05 -10.94 -4.99
N GLU A 219 1.20 -11.22 -5.37
CA GLU A 219 1.85 -12.51 -5.09
C GLU A 219 2.60 -12.46 -3.75
N PRO A 220 2.21 -13.25 -2.73
CA PRO A 220 2.81 -13.19 -1.39
C PRO A 220 4.32 -13.49 -1.39
N THR A 221 4.78 -14.36 -2.28
CA THR A 221 6.20 -14.74 -2.43
C THR A 221 7.10 -13.60 -2.92
N LYS A 222 6.51 -12.55 -3.50
CA LYS A 222 7.23 -11.34 -3.94
C LYS A 222 7.30 -10.27 -2.86
N ARG A 223 6.50 -10.38 -1.78
CA ARG A 223 6.52 -9.43 -0.67
C ARG A 223 7.74 -9.70 0.22
N LEU A 224 8.38 -8.64 0.71
CA LEU A 224 9.38 -8.73 1.76
C LEU A 224 8.74 -9.21 3.08
N SER A 225 9.54 -9.80 3.97
CA SER A 225 9.19 -10.10 5.35
C SER A 225 9.34 -8.87 6.23
N ALA A 226 8.83 -8.89 7.46
CA ALA A 226 8.99 -7.78 8.39
C ALA A 226 10.48 -7.45 8.64
N HIS A 227 11.31 -8.48 8.78
CA HIS A 227 12.77 -8.34 8.91
C HIS A 227 13.40 -7.65 7.69
N GLU A 228 13.14 -8.17 6.48
CA GLU A 228 13.69 -7.59 5.25
C GLU A 228 13.21 -6.15 5.00
N ILE A 229 12.01 -5.79 5.48
CA ILE A 229 11.51 -4.41 5.42
C ILE A 229 12.34 -3.51 6.34
N LEU A 230 12.67 -3.96 7.55
CA LEU A 230 13.53 -3.20 8.46
C LEU A 230 14.93 -3.01 7.86
N GLU A 231 15.53 -4.06 7.32
CA GLU A 231 16.81 -4.01 6.59
C GLU A 231 16.76 -3.03 5.41
N PHE A 232 15.66 -3.01 4.65
CA PHE A 232 15.45 -2.03 3.58
C PHE A 232 15.39 -0.59 4.10
N LEU A 233 14.68 -0.36 5.21
CA LEU A 233 14.51 0.95 5.85
C LEU A 233 15.79 1.45 6.54
N ASP A 234 16.70 0.54 6.93
CA ASP A 234 18.05 0.85 7.40
C ASP A 234 19.05 1.04 6.25
N GLY A 235 18.63 0.73 5.02
CA GLY A 235 19.45 0.93 3.83
C GLY A 235 20.39 -0.22 3.51
N HIS A 236 20.26 -1.35 4.21
CA HIS A 236 21.12 -2.52 4.03
C HIS A 236 20.81 -3.28 2.75
N CYS A 237 19.53 -3.35 2.34
CA CYS A 237 19.13 -4.11 1.16
C CYS A 237 18.14 -3.36 0.23
N VAL A 238 17.87 -3.97 -0.94
CA VAL A 238 16.83 -3.56 -1.89
C VAL A 238 15.96 -4.76 -2.28
N PRO A 239 14.62 -4.61 -2.35
CA PRO A 239 13.75 -5.63 -2.94
C PRO A 239 14.22 -6.02 -4.34
N LYS A 240 14.15 -7.31 -4.66
CA LYS A 240 14.53 -7.83 -5.98
C LYS A 240 13.67 -7.20 -7.08
N MET A 241 14.28 -6.39 -7.94
CA MET A 241 13.64 -5.82 -9.13
C MET A 241 14.14 -6.55 -10.38
N LYS A 242 13.27 -7.28 -11.09
CA LYS A 242 13.64 -7.87 -12.39
C LYS A 242 13.64 -6.78 -13.46
N ASN A 243 14.82 -6.36 -13.91
CA ASN A 243 15.04 -5.48 -15.08
C ASN A 243 14.11 -4.26 -15.16
N ALA A 244 13.80 -3.65 -14.01
CA ALA A 244 12.79 -2.62 -13.93
C ALA A 244 13.33 -1.30 -14.50
N LYS A 245 12.84 -0.94 -15.70
CA LYS A 245 13.04 0.41 -16.27
C LYS A 245 12.15 1.45 -15.57
N GLU A 246 11.07 1.01 -14.93
CA GLU A 246 10.11 1.84 -14.19
C GLU A 246 9.61 1.10 -12.95
N ILE A 247 9.23 1.86 -11.92
CA ILE A 247 8.61 1.33 -10.70
C ILE A 247 7.09 1.34 -10.89
N PRO A 248 6.39 0.21 -10.63
CA PRO A 248 4.93 0.21 -10.65
C PRO A 248 4.35 1.23 -9.67
N LEU A 249 3.26 1.89 -10.05
CA LEU A 249 2.50 2.78 -9.17
C LEU A 249 1.61 1.96 -8.23
N PHE A 250 0.89 0.99 -8.78
CA PHE A 250 0.05 0.02 -8.08
C PHE A 250 -0.14 -1.20 -8.99
N GLY A 251 -0.27 -2.39 -8.41
CA GLY A 251 -0.35 -3.63 -9.17
C GLY A 251 0.78 -3.74 -10.20
N THR A 252 0.43 -3.90 -11.48
CA THR A 252 1.37 -3.90 -12.63
C THR A 252 1.36 -2.59 -13.43
N THR A 253 0.58 -1.59 -13.03
CA THR A 253 0.45 -0.29 -13.69
C THR A 253 1.70 0.55 -13.44
N ASN A 254 2.37 1.01 -14.49
CA ASN A 254 3.50 1.95 -14.42
C ASN A 254 3.09 3.36 -14.89
N VAL A 255 4.00 4.33 -14.75
CA VAL A 255 3.72 5.73 -15.12
C VAL A 255 3.41 5.88 -16.60
N SER A 256 4.17 5.21 -17.47
CA SER A 256 3.99 5.31 -18.93
C SER A 256 2.61 4.81 -19.35
N PHE A 257 2.17 3.69 -18.79
CA PHE A 257 0.84 3.14 -19.02
C PHE A 257 -0.27 4.07 -18.51
N LEU A 258 -0.12 4.63 -17.31
CA LEU A 258 -1.10 5.55 -16.75
C LEU A 258 -1.23 6.84 -17.58
N ILE A 259 -0.13 7.36 -18.13
CA ILE A 259 -0.14 8.51 -19.07
C ILE A 259 -0.97 8.16 -20.31
N SER A 260 -0.75 7.00 -20.92
CA SER A 260 -1.48 6.58 -22.13
C SER A 260 -2.99 6.46 -21.85
N SER A 261 -3.36 5.81 -20.75
CA SER A 261 -4.75 5.66 -20.33
C SER A 261 -5.41 7.00 -20.05
N LEU A 262 -4.72 7.90 -19.34
CA LEU A 262 -5.22 9.24 -19.02
C LEU A 262 -5.41 10.12 -20.27
N ASN A 263 -4.51 10.03 -21.25
CA ASN A 263 -4.64 10.78 -22.48
C ASN A 263 -5.82 10.30 -23.34
N ALA A 264 -6.06 8.98 -23.39
CA ALA A 264 -7.23 8.42 -24.05
C ALA A 264 -8.53 8.92 -23.39
N GLU A 265 -8.55 8.91 -22.06
CA GLU A 265 -9.69 9.40 -21.29
C GLU A 265 -9.96 10.90 -21.53
N ILE A 266 -8.93 11.74 -21.42
CA ILE A 266 -9.06 13.19 -21.65
C ILE A 266 -9.57 13.47 -23.08
N LYS A 267 -9.09 12.71 -24.07
CA LYS A 267 -9.57 12.83 -25.45
C LYS A 267 -11.05 12.47 -25.55
N TRP A 268 -11.48 11.38 -24.91
CA TRP A 268 -12.87 10.96 -24.88
C TRP A 268 -13.78 12.03 -24.23
N PHE A 269 -13.40 12.58 -23.08
CA PHE A 269 -14.17 13.64 -22.40
C PHE A 269 -14.33 14.90 -23.24
N LYS A 270 -13.27 15.31 -23.95
CA LYS A 270 -13.34 16.47 -24.88
C LYS A 270 -14.35 16.26 -26.02
N MET A 271 -14.65 15.01 -26.38
CA MET A 271 -15.59 14.69 -27.45
C MET A 271 -17.04 14.59 -26.95
N HIS A 272 -17.27 14.23 -25.68
CA HIS A 272 -18.59 13.87 -25.16
C HIS A 272 -19.17 14.87 -24.14
N TYR A 273 -18.51 16.02 -23.90
CA TYR A 273 -19.05 17.25 -23.26
C TYR A 273 -19.86 17.18 -21.94
N GLU A 274 -19.96 16.05 -21.25
CA GLU A 274 -20.91 15.90 -20.14
C GLU A 274 -20.32 15.97 -18.71
N TYR A 275 -19.02 16.28 -18.54
CA TYR A 275 -18.39 16.23 -17.21
C TYR A 275 -17.35 17.33 -16.96
N GLU A 276 -17.82 18.56 -16.70
CA GLU A 276 -16.96 19.70 -16.36
C GLU A 276 -16.09 19.44 -15.10
N ASP A 277 -16.59 18.68 -14.13
CA ASP A 277 -15.89 18.44 -12.85
C ASP A 277 -14.71 17.46 -12.93
N LEU A 278 -14.70 16.58 -13.94
CA LEU A 278 -13.69 15.53 -14.04
C LEU A 278 -12.44 16.02 -14.79
N TYR A 279 -12.60 16.89 -15.78
CA TYR A 279 -11.49 17.40 -16.58
C TYR A 279 -10.38 18.09 -15.75
N PRO A 280 -10.69 18.97 -14.76
CA PRO A 280 -9.69 19.54 -13.87
C PRO A 280 -8.94 18.48 -13.04
N LYS A 281 -9.63 17.43 -12.58
CA LYS A 281 -9.01 16.33 -11.82
C LYS A 281 -8.03 15.54 -12.69
N LEU A 282 -8.45 15.17 -13.90
CA LEU A 282 -7.62 14.43 -14.87
C LEU A 282 -6.38 15.23 -15.28
N THR A 283 -6.54 16.52 -15.54
CA THR A 283 -5.42 17.41 -15.90
C THR A 283 -4.46 17.62 -14.72
N GLY A 284 -4.99 17.72 -13.50
CA GLY A 284 -4.19 17.72 -12.27
C GLY A 284 -3.31 16.48 -12.14
N ILE A 285 -3.89 15.28 -12.25
CA ILE A 285 -3.16 14.00 -12.26
C ILE A 285 -2.11 13.98 -13.36
N ARG A 286 -2.48 14.39 -14.59
CA ARG A 286 -1.57 14.41 -15.75
C ARG A 286 -0.32 15.25 -15.47
N SER A 287 -0.49 16.38 -14.79
CA SER A 287 0.62 17.30 -14.47
C SER A 287 1.62 16.72 -13.46
N MET A 288 1.20 15.75 -12.63
CA MET A 288 2.06 15.10 -11.63
C MET A 288 2.93 14.01 -12.24
N LEU A 289 2.45 13.33 -13.29
CA LEU A 289 3.09 12.13 -13.85
C LEU A 289 4.55 12.35 -14.33
N PRO A 290 4.91 13.46 -15.00
CA PRO A 290 6.31 13.72 -15.36
C PRO A 290 7.23 13.81 -14.13
N LYS A 291 6.77 14.52 -13.08
CA LYS A 291 7.52 14.68 -11.84
C LYS A 291 7.71 13.34 -11.11
N VAL A 292 6.66 12.52 -11.09
CA VAL A 292 6.72 11.15 -10.54
C VAL A 292 7.72 10.30 -11.34
N LYS A 293 7.67 10.35 -12.67
CA LYS A 293 8.60 9.61 -13.54
C LYS A 293 10.06 9.98 -13.26
N ASP A 294 10.35 11.26 -13.11
CA ASP A 294 11.72 11.71 -12.83
C ASP A 294 12.16 11.36 -11.41
N GLY A 295 11.25 11.46 -10.42
CA GLY A 295 11.48 10.97 -9.06
C GLY A 295 11.79 9.46 -9.03
N GLN A 296 11.06 8.65 -9.78
CA GLN A 296 11.32 7.21 -9.90
C GLN A 296 12.69 6.92 -10.53
N LYS A 297 13.09 7.66 -11.58
CA LYS A 297 14.44 7.52 -12.17
C LYS A 297 15.54 7.84 -11.14
N MET A 298 15.37 8.90 -10.37
CA MET A 298 16.32 9.27 -9.33
C MET A 298 16.38 8.19 -8.23
N LEU A 299 15.23 7.69 -7.80
CA LEU A 299 15.15 6.60 -6.83
C LEU A 299 15.84 5.34 -7.34
N LEU A 300 15.58 4.91 -8.57
CA LEU A 300 16.23 3.73 -9.17
C LEU A 300 17.76 3.89 -9.19
N LYS A 301 18.27 5.08 -9.53
CA LYS A 301 19.72 5.38 -9.45
C LYS A 301 20.27 5.31 -8.02
N MET A 302 19.49 5.75 -7.02
CA MET A 302 19.87 5.63 -5.61
C MET A 302 19.88 4.17 -5.15
N LEU A 303 18.83 3.41 -5.47
CA LEU A 303 18.71 2.00 -5.11
C LEU A 303 19.78 1.14 -5.77
N ALA A 304 20.18 1.44 -7.01
CA ALA A 304 21.25 0.74 -7.71
C ALA A 304 22.63 0.85 -7.01
N LYS A 305 22.81 1.82 -6.09
CA LYS A 305 24.03 1.94 -5.29
C LYS A 305 24.06 0.98 -4.09
N ARG A 306 22.92 0.41 -3.70
CA ARG A 306 22.86 -0.59 -2.62
C ARG A 306 23.29 -1.94 -3.19
N LYS A 307 24.19 -2.62 -2.49
CA LYS A 307 24.89 -3.80 -3.00
C LYS A 307 24.13 -5.12 -2.76
N GLN A 308 23.22 -5.14 -1.79
CA GLN A 308 22.55 -6.38 -1.35
C GLN A 308 21.08 -6.40 -1.76
N ILE A 309 20.65 -7.55 -2.27
CA ILE A 309 19.23 -7.86 -2.50
C ILE A 309 18.66 -8.40 -1.20
N CYS A 310 17.49 -7.93 -0.78
CA CYS A 310 16.87 -8.42 0.45
C CYS A 310 16.62 -9.93 0.38
N GLY A 311 16.93 -10.65 1.46
CA GLY A 311 16.74 -12.10 1.56
C GLY A 311 17.80 -12.94 0.84
N GLN A 312 18.88 -12.32 0.36
CA GLN A 312 20.09 -12.98 -0.16
C GLN A 312 21.27 -12.72 0.77
#